data_AF-A0A316AAI3-F1
#
_entry.id   AF-A0A316AAI3-F1
#
_cell.length_a   1.000
_cell.length_b   1.000
_cell.length_c   1.000
_cell.angle_alpha   90.00
_cell.angle_beta   90.00
_cell.angle_gamma   90.00
#
_symmetry.space_group_name_H-M   'P 1'
#
loop_
_entity.id
_entity.type
_entity.pdbx_description
1 polymer ?
#
loop_
_entity_poly.entity_id
_entity_poly.type
_entity_poly.pdbx_seq_one_letter_code
_entity_poly.pdbx_strand_id
1 'polypeptide(L)'
;MKLDSRRRPTIPAALLDAAGVEAGEGMVARVEGPGRIVLESTGSVLSKLQRAVTEGMAAVAATEGRDPAAAVTTTALEEVAADRAADEARVLARYPNPATPR
;
A
#
# COMPACT_ATOMS: atom_id res chain seq x y z
N MET A 1 -18.50 -2.99 -18.57
CA MET A 1 -18.23 -3.37 -17.16
C MET A 1 -19.53 -3.82 -16.54
N LYS A 2 -19.64 -5.09 -16.14
CA LYS A 2 -20.85 -5.62 -15.50
C LYS A 2 -20.60 -5.65 -13.99
N LEU A 3 -21.52 -5.08 -13.22
CA LEU A 3 -21.50 -5.14 -11.77
C LEU A 3 -22.46 -6.24 -11.32
N ASP A 4 -22.09 -6.96 -10.26
CA ASP A 4 -23.01 -7.88 -9.60
C ASP A 4 -24.04 -7.14 -8.73
N SER A 5 -24.97 -7.88 -8.10
CA SER A 5 -25.98 -7.34 -7.18
C SER A 5 -25.39 -6.67 -5.94
N ARG A 6 -24.10 -6.90 -5.66
CA ARG A 6 -23.34 -6.33 -4.55
C ARG A 6 -22.39 -5.21 -5.01
N ARG A 7 -22.59 -4.68 -6.23
CA ARG A 7 -21.82 -3.58 -6.83
C ARG A 7 -20.34 -3.92 -7.02
N ARG A 8 -19.99 -5.19 -7.19
CA ARG A 8 -18.61 -5.64 -7.44
C ARG A 8 -18.39 -5.74 -8.94
N PRO A 9 -17.33 -5.12 -9.47
CA PRO A 9 -16.93 -5.38 -10.84
C PRO A 9 -16.18 -6.70 -10.96
N THR A 10 -16.41 -7.39 -12.07
CA THR A 10 -15.52 -8.46 -12.50
C THR A 10 -14.37 -7.85 -13.29
N ILE A 11 -13.14 -8.04 -12.81
CA ILE A 11 -11.91 -7.65 -13.51
C ILE A 11 -11.39 -8.89 -14.26
N PRO A 12 -11.19 -8.82 -15.59
CA PRO A 12 -10.61 -9.91 -16.36
C PRO A 12 -9.21 -10.29 -15.86
N ALA A 13 -8.92 -11.59 -15.75
CA ALA A 13 -7.64 -12.10 -15.24
C ALA A 13 -6.43 -11.54 -16.02
N ALA A 14 -6.52 -11.48 -17.36
CA ALA A 14 -5.46 -10.92 -18.20
C ALA A 14 -5.07 -9.47 -17.86
N LEU A 15 -6.00 -8.67 -17.32
CA LEU A 15 -5.68 -7.31 -16.85
C LEU A 15 -4.97 -7.31 -15.50
N LEU A 16 -5.30 -8.27 -14.63
CA LEU A 16 -4.62 -8.45 -13.35
C LEU A 16 -3.19 -8.94 -13.58
N ASP A 17 -3.02 -9.93 -14.47
CA ASP A 17 -1.70 -10.47 -14.83
C ASP A 17 -0.80 -9.39 -15.43
N ALA A 18 -1.33 -8.58 -16.38
CA ALA A 18 -0.60 -7.48 -16.98
C ALA A 18 -0.23 -6.38 -15.97
N ALA A 19 -1.02 -6.24 -14.89
CA ALA A 19 -0.75 -5.31 -13.79
C ALA A 19 0.11 -5.93 -12.68
N GLY A 20 0.49 -7.21 -12.78
CA GLY A 20 1.23 -7.92 -11.74
C GLY A 20 0.44 -8.10 -10.44
N VAL A 21 -0.88 -8.16 -10.52
CA VAL A 21 -1.80 -8.28 -9.37
C VAL A 21 -2.15 -9.73 -9.14
N GLU A 22 -1.94 -10.21 -7.91
CA GLU A 22 -2.30 -11.57 -7.53
C GLU A 22 -3.77 -11.69 -7.07
N ALA A 23 -4.36 -12.86 -7.27
CA ALA A 23 -5.71 -13.13 -6.80
C ALA A 23 -5.77 -13.09 -5.27
N GLY A 24 -6.66 -12.26 -4.72
CA GLY A 24 -6.79 -12.06 -3.26
C GLY A 24 -5.91 -10.94 -2.71
N GLU A 25 -5.11 -10.27 -3.53
CA GLU A 25 -4.34 -9.10 -3.14
C GLU A 25 -5.26 -7.92 -2.74
N GLY A 26 -4.91 -7.23 -1.65
CA GLY A 26 -5.62 -6.06 -1.17
C GLY A 26 -5.37 -4.82 -2.03
N MET A 27 -6.46 -4.20 -2.50
CA MET A 27 -6.43 -3.04 -3.40
C MET A 27 -7.12 -1.81 -2.79
N VAL A 28 -6.62 -0.63 -3.14
CA VAL A 28 -7.21 0.67 -2.79
C VAL A 28 -7.88 1.26 -4.02
N ALA A 29 -9.16 1.61 -3.91
CA ALA A 29 -9.90 2.29 -4.97
C ALA A 29 -9.90 3.80 -4.74
N ARG A 30 -9.53 4.59 -5.75
CA ARG A 30 -9.65 6.05 -5.72
C ARG A 30 -10.34 6.60 -6.96
N VAL A 31 -10.98 7.76 -6.81
CA VAL A 31 -11.58 8.49 -7.93
C VAL A 31 -10.55 9.41 -8.56
N GLU A 32 -10.37 9.31 -9.88
CA GLU A 32 -9.46 10.16 -10.66
C GLU A 32 -10.28 11.01 -11.65
N GLY A 33 -11.08 11.91 -11.11
CA GLY A 33 -12.00 12.75 -11.88
C GLY A 33 -13.33 12.07 -12.25
N PRO A 34 -14.17 12.73 -13.06
CA PRO A 34 -15.51 12.27 -13.35
C PRO A 34 -15.54 10.89 -14.03
N GLY A 35 -16.19 9.92 -13.39
CA GLY A 35 -16.42 8.59 -13.96
C GLY A 35 -15.20 7.67 -14.05
N ARG A 36 -14.06 8.07 -13.49
CA ARG A 36 -12.84 7.26 -13.50
C ARG A 36 -12.48 6.78 -12.10
N ILE A 37 -12.37 5.47 -11.95
CA ILE A 37 -11.89 4.80 -10.74
C ILE A 37 -10.56 4.13 -11.07
N VAL A 38 -9.55 4.39 -10.25
CA VAL A 38 -8.24 3.73 -10.33
C VAL A 38 -8.13 2.78 -9.14
N LEU A 39 -7.66 1.56 -9.42
CA LEU A 39 -7.31 0.58 -8.41
C LEU A 39 -5.79 0.54 -8.29
N GLU A 40 -5.29 0.69 -7.08
CA GLU A 40 -3.86 0.68 -6.78
C GLU A 40 -3.56 -0.40 -5.76
N SER A 41 -2.40 -1.07 -5.91
CA SER A 41 -1.93 -1.99 -4.88
C SER A 41 -1.63 -1.24 -3.60
N THR A 42 -1.92 -1.90 -2.47
CA THR A 42 -1.65 -1.31 -1.15
C THR A 42 -0.18 -0.94 -0.99
N GLY A 43 0.72 -1.77 -1.54
CA GLY A 43 2.16 -1.49 -1.57
C GLY A 43 2.51 -0.22 -2.35
N SER A 44 1.95 -0.04 -3.56
CA SER A 44 2.15 1.17 -4.37
C SER A 44 1.69 2.43 -3.64
N VAL A 45 0.53 2.39 -2.99
CA VAL A 45 0.00 3.53 -2.23
C VAL A 45 0.91 3.86 -1.04
N LEU A 46 1.37 2.84 -0.30
CA LEU A 46 2.30 3.04 0.81
C LEU A 46 3.62 3.65 0.32
N SER A 47 4.21 3.13 -0.76
CA SER A 47 5.46 3.68 -1.30
C SER A 47 5.32 5.13 -1.74
N LYS A 48 4.17 5.50 -2.34
CA LYS A 48 3.87 6.90 -2.70
C LYS A 48 3.76 7.78 -1.45
N LEU A 49 3.08 7.30 -0.41
CA LEU A 49 2.97 8.02 0.87
C LEU A 49 4.35 8.22 1.51
N GLN A 50 5.14 7.15 1.63
CA GLN A 50 6.49 7.18 2.19
C GLN A 50 7.37 8.19 1.44
N ARG A 51 7.33 8.16 0.10
CA ARG A 51 8.04 9.12 -0.74
C ARG A 51 7.60 10.56 -0.46
N ALA A 52 6.29 10.82 -0.43
CA ALA A 52 5.76 12.16 -0.15
C ALA A 52 6.16 12.67 1.23
N VAL A 53 6.17 11.80 2.24
CA VAL A 53 6.63 12.12 3.60
C VAL A 53 8.12 12.47 3.57
N THR A 54 8.95 11.63 2.95
CA THR A 54 10.39 11.87 2.80
C THR A 54 10.67 13.20 2.09
N GLU A 55 9.98 13.48 0.98
CA GLU A 55 10.11 14.74 0.24
C GLU A 55 9.70 15.94 1.11
N GLY A 56 8.60 15.82 1.88
CA GLY A 56 8.16 16.85 2.81
C GLY A 56 9.17 17.10 3.94
N MET A 57 9.73 16.04 4.53
CA MET A 57 10.76 16.16 5.58
C MET A 57 12.03 16.84 5.07
N ALA A 58 12.49 16.46 3.87
CA ALA A 58 13.64 17.09 3.23
C ALA A 58 13.39 18.58 2.95
N ALA A 59 12.18 18.93 2.49
CA ALA A 59 11.81 20.32 2.27
C ALA A 59 11.82 21.15 3.56
N VAL A 60 11.29 20.61 4.66
CA VAL A 60 11.31 21.27 5.97
C VAL A 60 12.74 21.45 6.48
N ALA A 61 13.58 20.42 6.41
CA ALA A 61 14.98 20.53 6.82
C ALA A 61 15.73 21.60 6.02
N ALA A 62 15.50 21.68 4.71
CA ALA A 62 16.07 22.72 3.86
C ALA A 62 15.62 24.13 4.27
N THR A 63 14.34 24.33 4.62
CA THR A 63 13.85 25.63 5.12
C THR A 63 14.45 26.03 6.45
N GLU A 64 14.84 25.06 7.28
CA GLU A 64 15.47 25.30 8.59
C GLU A 64 17.00 25.38 8.52
N GLY A 65 17.60 25.25 7.33
CA GLY A 65 19.05 25.24 7.16
C GLY A 65 19.74 23.97 7.68
N ARG A 66 18.98 22.88 7.88
CA ARG A 66 19.49 21.56 8.26
C ARG A 66 19.80 20.72 7.01
N ASP A 67 20.70 19.75 7.13
CA ASP A 67 21.00 18.80 6.05
C ASP A 67 19.76 17.91 5.77
N PRO A 68 19.18 17.95 4.56
CA PRO A 68 18.03 17.14 4.20
C PRO A 68 18.33 15.64 4.16
N ALA A 69 19.58 15.23 3.88
CA ALA A 69 19.95 13.82 3.86
C ALA A 69 19.96 13.21 5.27
N ALA A 70 20.41 13.99 6.26
CA ALA A 70 20.38 13.59 7.67
C ALA A 70 18.98 13.61 8.28
N ALA A 71 18.04 14.41 7.73
CA ALA A 71 16.65 14.44 8.19
C ALA A 71 15.82 13.24 7.73
N VAL A 72 16.27 12.53 6.69
CA VAL A 72 15.55 11.41 6.03
C VAL A 72 15.94 10.04 6.58
N THR A 73 16.94 9.96 7.47
CA THR A 73 17.48 8.67 7.98
C THR A 73 16.42 7.79 8.68
N THR A 74 15.97 6.78 7.92
CA THR A 74 15.62 5.37 8.23
C THR A 74 14.80 4.97 9.46
N THR A 75 14.88 5.64 10.60
CA THR A 75 14.28 5.13 11.85
C THR A 75 12.75 5.01 11.77
N ALA A 76 12.08 5.95 11.10
CA ALA A 76 10.63 5.94 10.97
C ALA A 76 10.11 4.86 9.99
N LEU A 77 10.89 4.53 8.96
CA LEU A 77 10.52 3.50 7.99
C LEU A 77 10.78 2.09 8.54
N GLU A 78 11.86 1.91 9.30
CA GLU A 78 12.15 0.67 10.01
C GLU A 78 11.11 0.40 11.12
N GLU A 79 10.68 1.41 11.87
CA GLU A 79 9.60 1.27 12.86
C GLU A 79 8.27 0.88 12.19
N VAL A 80 7.89 1.54 11.09
CA VAL A 80 6.63 1.21 10.37
C VAL A 80 6.69 -0.19 9.76
N ALA A 81 7.85 -0.63 9.26
CA ALA A 81 8.04 -1.98 8.76
C ALA A 81 7.95 -3.03 9.90
N ALA A 82 8.53 -2.73 11.06
CA ALA A 82 8.44 -3.59 12.25
C ALA A 82 7.00 -3.70 12.78
N ASP A 83 6.26 -2.58 12.82
CA ASP A 83 4.85 -2.56 13.23
C ASP A 83 3.97 -3.40 12.29
N ARG A 84 4.22 -3.32 10.98
CA ARG A 84 3.51 -4.14 10.00
C ARG A 84 3.76 -5.63 10.19
N ALA A 85 5.02 -6.02 10.41
CA ALA A 85 5.37 -7.42 10.68
C ALA A 85 4.69 -7.94 11.96
N ALA A 86 4.58 -7.10 12.99
CA ALA A 86 3.88 -7.43 14.22
C ALA A 86 2.36 -7.57 14.01
N ASP A 87 1.76 -6.73 13.16
CA ASP A 87 0.32 -6.79 12.88
C ASP A 87 -0.03 -7.98 11.99
N GLU A 88 0.79 -8.31 11.00
CA GLU A 88 0.64 -9.54 10.20
C GLU A 88 0.74 -10.80 11.09
N ALA A 89 1.68 -10.82 12.04
CA ALA A 89 1.78 -11.90 13.03
C ALA A 89 0.53 -12.01 13.93
N ARG A 90 -0.05 -10.88 14.36
CA ARG A 90 -1.30 -10.87 15.13
C ARG A 90 -2.50 -11.35 14.33
N VAL A 91 -2.58 -10.98 13.05
CA VAL A 91 -3.66 -11.43 12.15
C VAL A 91 -3.57 -12.95 11.95
N LEU A 92 -2.37 -13.48 11.72
CA LEU A 92 -2.12 -14.93 11.60
C LEU A 92 -2.44 -15.69 12.89
N ALA A 93 -2.11 -15.13 14.06
CA ALA A 93 -2.44 -15.74 15.34
C ALA A 93 -3.95 -15.72 15.64
N ARG A 94 -4.67 -14.68 15.18
CA ARG A 94 -6.11 -14.52 15.38
C ARG A 94 -6.96 -15.31 14.38
N TYR A 95 -6.45 -15.50 13.17
CA TYR A 95 -7.07 -16.26 12.09
C TYR A 95 -6.05 -17.24 11.50
N PRO A 96 -5.77 -18.36 12.20
CA PRO A 96 -4.84 -19.35 11.71
C PRO A 96 -5.35 -19.93 10.40
N ASN A 97 -4.52 -19.87 9.36
CA ASN A 97 -4.83 -20.44 8.06
C ASN A 97 -4.94 -21.97 8.19
N PRO A 98 -6.08 -22.61 7.85
CA PRO A 98 -6.22 -24.06 7.92
C PRO A 98 -5.39 -24.82 6.88
N ALA A 99 -4.72 -24.12 5.94
CA ALA A 99 -3.96 -24.72 4.85
C ALA A 99 -2.45 -24.94 5.13
N THR A 100 -1.94 -24.65 6.33
CA THR A 100 -0.53 -24.93 6.68
C THR A 100 -0.35 -26.42 7.04
N PRO A 101 0.34 -27.24 6.22
CA PRO A 101 0.62 -28.63 6.59
C PRO A 101 1.60 -28.68 7.78
N ARG A 102 1.36 -29.63 8.68
CA ARG A 102 2.22 -29.92 9.86
C ARG A 102 3.52 -30.58 9.46
#